data_AF-A0A514WZ53-F1
#
_entry.id   AF-A0A514WZ53-F1
#
_cell.length_a   1.000
_cell.length_b   1.000
_cell.length_c   1.000
_cell.angle_alpha   90.00
_cell.angle_beta   90.00
_cell.angle_gamma   90.00
#
_symmetry.space_group_name_H-M   'P 1'
#
loop_
_entity.id
_entity.type
_entity.pdbx_description
1 polymer ?
#
loop_
_entity_poly.entity_id
_entity_poly.type
_entity_poly.pdbx_seq_one_letter_code
_entity_poly.pdbx_strand_id
1 'polypeptide(L)'
;MKSVLKVLTASAIILSVSFAEASLLKLEKGSRDIKGVNISKSADATIDQTAVHLSTVGGGLRWKKVLLAKVNVYVAQLLVSSPERFVKKDKEALKSLDDSETTAIQLTFLRTVDAPTVQSSFRDALSINKVDMSTDAIKQFLSAVKNGGDATSGNSLTILVHKHSDGSETLIYEDSAAKQTVIKGDKGLTQKILAIWLGTPADDGVASCKSDLLAN
;
A
#
# COMPACT_ATOMS: atom_id res chain seq x y z
N MET A 1 26.02 -27.89 64.06
CA MET A 1 26.61 -27.09 62.96
C MET A 1 26.76 -28.03 61.75
N LYS A 2 26.18 -27.85 60.57
CA LYS A 2 25.59 -26.70 59.87
C LYS A 2 24.42 -27.21 59.00
N SER A 3 23.29 -26.50 59.00
CA SER A 3 22.18 -26.70 58.06
C SER A 3 22.59 -26.15 56.69
N VAL A 4 22.41 -26.93 55.62
CA VAL A 4 22.66 -26.51 54.24
C VAL A 4 21.33 -26.18 53.60
N LEU A 5 21.01 -24.89 53.57
CA LEU A 5 19.84 -24.33 52.90
C LEU A 5 20.06 -24.38 51.38
N LYS A 6 19.40 -25.31 50.69
CA LYS A 6 19.37 -25.35 49.22
C LYS A 6 18.41 -24.26 48.73
N VAL A 7 18.96 -23.16 48.23
CA VAL A 7 18.20 -22.13 47.51
C VAL A 7 17.86 -22.68 46.12
N LEU A 8 16.59 -23.00 45.88
CA LEU A 8 16.07 -23.23 44.53
C LEU A 8 15.88 -21.87 43.86
N THR A 9 16.69 -21.56 42.86
CA THR A 9 16.47 -20.45 41.93
C THR A 9 15.44 -20.88 40.90
N ALA A 10 14.22 -20.36 41.00
CA ALA A 10 13.20 -20.53 39.98
C ALA A 10 13.50 -19.55 38.82
N SER A 11 14.04 -20.07 37.71
CA SER A 11 14.17 -19.30 36.47
C SER A 11 12.79 -19.11 35.84
N ALA A 12 12.28 -17.89 35.89
CA ALA A 12 11.08 -17.51 35.14
C ALA A 12 11.43 -17.40 33.65
N ILE A 13 11.00 -18.40 32.86
CA ILE A 13 11.04 -18.33 31.40
C ILE A 13 9.91 -17.40 30.97
N ILE A 14 10.26 -16.16 30.62
CA ILE A 14 9.34 -15.24 29.97
C ILE A 14 9.24 -15.69 28.51
N LEU A 15 8.17 -16.43 28.18
CA LEU A 15 7.81 -16.69 26.78
C LEU A 15 7.37 -15.36 26.16
N SER A 16 8.28 -14.73 25.42
CA SER A 16 7.93 -13.63 24.52
C SER A 16 7.11 -14.19 23.35
N VAL A 17 5.79 -14.18 23.50
CA VAL A 17 4.87 -14.36 22.37
C VAL A 17 5.10 -13.22 21.39
N SER A 18 5.75 -13.56 20.27
CA SER A 18 5.84 -12.65 19.13
C SER A 18 4.47 -12.67 18.45
N PHE A 19 3.66 -11.64 18.71
CA PHE A 19 2.46 -11.41 17.93
C PHE A 19 2.93 -11.03 16.52
N ALA A 20 2.81 -11.96 15.56
CA ALA A 20 2.96 -11.61 14.17
C ALA A 20 1.85 -10.60 13.84
N GLU A 21 2.23 -9.37 13.49
CA GLU A 21 1.28 -8.38 13.03
C GLU A 21 0.59 -8.93 11.76
N ALA A 22 -0.73 -9.02 11.80
CA ALA A 22 -1.50 -9.48 10.65
C ALA A 22 -1.39 -8.42 9.54
N SER A 23 -1.04 -8.83 8.32
CA SER A 23 -1.03 -7.92 7.17
C SER A 23 -2.39 -7.24 7.00
N LEU A 24 -2.35 -6.00 6.54
CA LEU A 24 -3.48 -5.11 6.31
C LEU A 24 -4.53 -5.75 5.39
N LEU A 25 -4.09 -6.56 4.41
CA LEU A 25 -4.95 -7.26 3.47
C LEU A 25 -4.78 -8.77 3.59
N LYS A 26 -5.88 -9.47 3.81
CA LYS A 26 -5.96 -10.91 3.62
C LYS A 26 -6.35 -11.20 2.17
N LEU A 27 -5.36 -11.55 1.35
CA LEU A 27 -5.53 -11.73 -0.08
C LEU A 27 -6.11 -13.11 -0.46
N GLU A 28 -7.02 -13.13 -1.44
CA GLU A 28 -7.47 -14.36 -2.07
C GLU A 28 -6.80 -14.55 -3.44
N LYS A 29 -6.04 -15.64 -3.58
CA LYS A 29 -5.27 -15.96 -4.78
C LYS A 29 -6.13 -15.87 -6.04
N GLY A 30 -5.64 -15.13 -7.04
CA GLY A 30 -6.27 -15.04 -8.36
C GLY A 30 -5.65 -15.99 -9.37
N SER A 31 -6.15 -15.97 -10.60
CA SER A 31 -5.68 -16.82 -11.71
C SER A 31 -4.57 -16.18 -12.54
N ARG A 32 -4.28 -14.90 -12.32
CA ARG A 32 -3.34 -14.12 -13.12
C ARG A 32 -2.00 -13.94 -12.42
N ASP A 33 -0.97 -13.78 -13.23
CA ASP A 33 0.39 -13.49 -12.80
C ASP A 33 0.98 -12.34 -13.62
N ILE A 34 1.75 -11.47 -12.96
CA ILE A 34 2.58 -10.48 -13.62
C ILE A 34 4.01 -10.65 -13.08
N LYS A 35 4.92 -11.16 -13.90
CA LYS A 35 6.35 -11.31 -13.55
C LYS A 35 6.59 -12.12 -12.26
N GLY A 36 5.81 -13.17 -12.03
CA GLY A 36 5.91 -14.02 -10.85
C GLY A 36 5.14 -13.51 -9.63
N VAL A 37 4.43 -12.38 -9.75
CA VAL A 37 3.51 -11.88 -8.71
C VAL A 37 2.09 -12.29 -9.05
N ASN A 38 1.46 -13.07 -8.17
CA ASN A 38 0.05 -13.40 -8.28
C ASN A 38 -0.80 -12.15 -8.09
N ILE A 39 -1.67 -11.87 -9.07
CA ILE A 39 -2.70 -10.85 -8.90
C ILE A 39 -3.88 -11.52 -8.23
N SER A 40 -4.12 -11.16 -6.98
CA SER A 40 -5.24 -11.68 -6.20
C SER A 40 -6.56 -11.21 -6.81
N LYS A 41 -7.61 -12.02 -6.72
CA LYS A 41 -8.93 -11.64 -7.25
C LYS A 41 -9.71 -10.74 -6.29
N SER A 42 -9.42 -10.84 -5.00
CA SER A 42 -10.06 -10.10 -3.92
C SER A 42 -9.14 -10.01 -2.70
N ALA A 43 -9.55 -9.20 -1.72
CA ALA A 43 -8.95 -9.13 -0.40
C ALA A 43 -10.02 -8.80 0.65
N ASP A 44 -9.77 -9.21 1.88
CA ASP A 44 -10.49 -8.70 3.04
C ASP A 44 -9.56 -7.80 3.88
N ALA A 45 -10.10 -6.69 4.37
CA ALA A 45 -9.44 -5.79 5.32
C ALA A 45 -10.30 -5.67 6.58
N THR A 46 -9.68 -5.37 7.72
CA THR A 46 -10.42 -5.00 8.95
C THR A 46 -10.13 -3.54 9.26
N ILE A 47 -11.16 -2.70 9.20
CA ILE A 47 -11.08 -1.26 9.42
C ILE A 47 -12.06 -0.93 10.54
N ASP A 48 -11.57 -0.35 11.64
CA ASP A 48 -12.39 -0.05 12.83
C ASP A 48 -13.25 -1.25 13.28
N GLN A 49 -12.63 -2.43 13.33
CA GLN A 49 -13.25 -3.74 13.67
C GLN A 49 -14.32 -4.22 12.68
N THR A 50 -14.51 -3.52 11.56
CA THR A 50 -15.43 -3.90 10.49
C THR A 50 -14.67 -4.59 9.37
N ALA A 51 -15.14 -5.76 8.97
CA ALA A 51 -14.60 -6.46 7.81
C ALA A 51 -15.10 -5.78 6.52
N VAL A 52 -14.17 -5.42 5.64
CA VAL A 52 -14.45 -4.83 4.33
C VAL A 52 -13.89 -5.74 3.25
N HIS A 53 -14.76 -6.14 2.32
CA HIS A 53 -14.37 -6.90 1.15
C HIS A 53 -13.96 -5.96 0.02
N LEU A 54 -12.86 -6.31 -0.66
CA LEU A 54 -12.33 -5.58 -1.80
C LEU A 54 -12.18 -6.53 -2.99
N SER A 55 -12.57 -6.06 -4.17
CA SER A 55 -12.34 -6.77 -5.43
C SER A 55 -11.23 -6.11 -6.22
N THR A 56 -10.38 -6.92 -6.84
CA THR A 56 -9.33 -6.40 -7.73
C THR A 56 -9.95 -5.86 -9.02
N VAL A 57 -9.60 -4.62 -9.35
CA VAL A 57 -10.04 -3.95 -10.58
C VAL A 57 -8.91 -3.73 -11.59
N GLY A 58 -7.66 -3.99 -11.22
CA GLY A 58 -6.54 -3.89 -12.12
C GLY A 58 -5.22 -4.39 -11.51
N GLY A 59 -4.31 -4.82 -12.39
CA GLY A 59 -2.92 -5.12 -12.03
C GLY A 59 -1.97 -4.61 -13.11
N GLY A 60 -0.86 -3.99 -12.72
CA GLY A 60 0.06 -3.36 -13.67
C GLY A 60 1.53 -3.39 -13.27
N LEU A 61 2.41 -3.52 -14.27
CA LEU A 61 3.86 -3.56 -14.04
C LEU A 61 4.46 -2.16 -14.11
N ARG A 62 5.13 -1.76 -13.04
CA ARG A 62 5.99 -0.58 -13.04
C ARG A 62 7.43 -0.97 -13.35
N TRP A 63 8.03 -0.27 -14.31
CA TRP A 63 9.46 -0.35 -14.63
C TRP A 63 10.13 1.02 -14.57
N LYS A 64 11.46 1.07 -14.57
CA LYS A 64 12.25 2.29 -14.71
C LYS A 64 13.29 2.11 -15.81
N LYS A 65 13.57 3.15 -16.59
CA LYS A 65 14.69 3.14 -17.55
C LYS A 65 15.98 3.47 -16.81
N VAL A 66 16.98 2.60 -16.91
CA VAL A 66 18.33 2.85 -16.39
C VAL A 66 19.30 2.63 -17.55
N LEU A 67 19.95 3.72 -17.99
CA LEU A 67 20.74 3.76 -19.22
C LEU A 67 19.91 3.29 -20.43
N LEU A 68 20.25 2.14 -21.01
CA LEU A 68 19.59 1.55 -22.18
C LEU A 68 18.63 0.40 -21.83
N ALA A 69 18.50 0.03 -20.55
CA ALA A 69 17.68 -1.11 -20.12
C ALA A 69 16.46 -0.67 -19.29
N LYS A 70 15.39 -1.47 -19.36
CA LYS A 70 14.22 -1.35 -18.48
C LYS A 70 14.37 -2.34 -17.32
N VAL A 71 14.25 -1.84 -16.10
CA VAL A 71 14.27 -2.65 -14.87
C VAL A 71 12.89 -2.65 -14.25
N ASN A 72 12.37 -3.83 -13.92
CA ASN A 72 11.10 -3.96 -13.22
C ASN A 72 11.26 -3.48 -11.78
N VAL A 73 10.30 -2.71 -11.27
CA VAL A 73 10.35 -2.15 -9.91
C VAL A 73 9.34 -2.86 -9.03
N TYR A 74 8.06 -2.82 -9.39
CA TYR A 74 6.99 -3.48 -8.65
C TYR A 74 5.84 -3.85 -9.58
N VAL A 75 4.98 -4.73 -9.09
CA VAL A 75 3.64 -4.96 -9.63
C VAL A 75 2.65 -4.28 -8.70
N ALA A 76 1.83 -3.38 -9.25
CA ALA A 76 0.74 -2.75 -8.54
C ALA A 76 -0.55 -3.56 -8.74
N GLN A 77 -1.34 -3.72 -7.68
CA GLN A 77 -2.69 -4.27 -7.72
C GLN A 77 -3.64 -3.26 -7.07
N LEU A 78 -4.66 -2.83 -7.81
CA LEU A 78 -5.70 -1.93 -7.33
C LEU A 78 -6.95 -2.72 -6.95
N LEU A 79 -7.44 -2.52 -5.73
CA LEU A 79 -8.65 -3.13 -5.22
C LEU A 79 -9.62 -2.06 -4.70
N VAL A 80 -10.92 -2.31 -4.86
CA VAL A 80 -11.99 -1.38 -4.44
C VAL A 80 -13.16 -2.16 -3.85
N SER A 81 -13.92 -1.54 -2.94
CA SER A 81 -15.12 -2.14 -2.34
C SER A 81 -16.34 -2.10 -3.26
N SER A 82 -16.34 -1.22 -4.29
CA SER A 82 -17.42 -1.06 -5.26
C SER A 82 -16.91 -1.22 -6.70
N PRO A 83 -16.47 -2.44 -7.10
CA PRO A 83 -15.81 -2.68 -8.39
C PRO A 83 -16.69 -2.33 -9.60
N GLU A 84 -18.00 -2.46 -9.47
CA GLU A 84 -18.99 -2.11 -10.50
C GLU A 84 -19.07 -0.60 -10.79
N ARG A 85 -18.52 0.23 -9.91
CA ARG A 85 -18.45 1.69 -10.06
C ARG A 85 -17.12 2.18 -10.60
N PHE A 86 -16.09 1.34 -10.60
CA PHE A 86 -14.77 1.73 -11.10
C PHE A 86 -14.75 1.86 -12.61
N VAL A 87 -14.31 3.02 -13.12
CA VAL A 87 -14.28 3.32 -14.55
C VAL A 87 -12.89 3.08 -15.12
N LYS A 88 -12.77 2.14 -16.06
CA LYS A 88 -11.50 1.76 -16.73
C LYS A 88 -11.08 2.69 -17.87
N LYS A 89 -11.29 4.00 -17.72
CA LYS A 89 -10.90 5.02 -18.70
C LYS A 89 -9.94 6.00 -18.07
N ASP A 90 -8.84 6.30 -18.76
CA ASP A 90 -7.70 7.07 -18.25
C ASP A 90 -8.06 8.36 -17.49
N LYS A 91 -8.97 9.17 -18.06
CA LYS A 91 -9.39 10.46 -17.50
C LYS A 91 -10.46 10.35 -16.41
N GLU A 92 -11.14 9.21 -16.31
CA GLU A 92 -12.30 9.01 -15.42
C GLU A 92 -11.96 8.08 -14.24
N ALA A 93 -10.94 7.24 -14.37
CA ALA A 93 -10.59 6.20 -13.41
C ALA A 93 -10.34 6.75 -12.01
N LEU A 94 -9.49 7.78 -11.90
CA LEU A 94 -9.18 8.40 -10.63
C LEU A 94 -10.47 8.95 -9.97
N LYS A 95 -11.27 9.73 -10.70
CA LYS A 95 -12.53 10.31 -10.18
C LYS A 95 -13.56 9.24 -9.78
N SER A 96 -13.63 8.12 -10.49
CA SER A 96 -14.56 7.03 -10.18
C SER A 96 -14.32 6.37 -8.82
N LEU A 97 -13.11 6.53 -8.25
CA LEU A 97 -12.84 6.08 -6.87
C LEU A 97 -13.68 6.83 -5.83
N ASP A 98 -14.28 7.97 -6.15
CA ASP A 98 -15.20 8.66 -5.25
C ASP A 98 -16.43 7.82 -4.90
N ASP A 99 -16.82 6.90 -5.79
CA ASP A 99 -17.96 6.01 -5.64
C ASP A 99 -17.62 4.68 -4.93
N SER A 100 -16.37 4.49 -4.50
CA SER A 100 -15.94 3.35 -3.68
C SER A 100 -15.66 3.79 -2.25
N GLU A 101 -16.28 3.13 -1.28
CA GLU A 101 -16.07 3.40 0.16
C GLU A 101 -14.62 3.12 0.58
N THR A 102 -14.05 2.01 0.12
CA THR A 102 -12.66 1.63 0.41
C THR A 102 -11.91 1.38 -0.88
N THR A 103 -10.66 1.87 -0.95
CA THR A 103 -9.74 1.63 -2.06
C THR A 103 -8.40 1.21 -1.48
N ALA A 104 -7.77 0.19 -2.06
CA ALA A 104 -6.42 -0.22 -1.71
C ALA A 104 -5.54 -0.36 -2.95
N ILE A 105 -4.28 0.01 -2.82
CA ILE A 105 -3.24 -0.35 -3.78
C ILE A 105 -2.11 -1.09 -3.06
N GLN A 106 -1.79 -2.28 -3.55
CA GLN A 106 -0.65 -3.06 -3.08
C GLN A 106 0.44 -3.05 -4.13
N LEU A 107 1.68 -2.83 -3.71
CA LEU A 107 2.87 -2.82 -4.54
C LEU A 107 3.78 -3.97 -4.11
N THR A 108 3.86 -5.04 -4.91
CA THR A 108 4.81 -6.13 -4.67
C THR A 108 6.11 -5.85 -5.41
N PHE A 109 7.20 -5.67 -4.67
CA PHE A 109 8.47 -5.23 -5.25
C PHE A 109 9.23 -6.38 -5.92
N LEU A 110 9.71 -6.13 -7.14
CA LEU A 110 10.50 -7.06 -7.95
C LEU A 110 12.02 -6.81 -7.83
N ARG A 111 12.39 -5.81 -7.03
CA ARG A 111 13.75 -5.43 -6.68
C ARG A 111 13.71 -4.59 -5.41
N THR A 112 14.82 -4.57 -4.69
CA THR A 112 14.97 -3.64 -3.56
C THR A 112 15.12 -2.21 -4.07
N VAL A 113 14.45 -1.28 -3.39
CA VAL A 113 14.54 0.17 -3.58
C VAL A 113 14.78 0.81 -2.23
N ASP A 114 15.86 1.59 -2.11
CA ASP A 114 16.20 2.26 -0.86
C ASP A 114 15.13 3.28 -0.42
N ALA A 115 14.97 3.45 0.89
CA ALA A 115 13.99 4.36 1.48
C ALA A 115 14.02 5.78 0.87
N PRO A 116 15.19 6.44 0.70
CA PRO A 116 15.27 7.75 0.05
C PRO A 116 14.70 7.77 -1.38
N THR A 117 14.97 6.73 -2.17
CA THR A 117 14.44 6.59 -3.54
C THR A 117 12.93 6.36 -3.54
N VAL A 118 12.40 5.56 -2.60
CA VAL A 118 10.95 5.41 -2.42
C VAL A 118 10.33 6.76 -2.09
N GLN A 119 10.85 7.44 -1.06
CA GLN A 119 10.32 8.72 -0.58
C GLN A 119 10.33 9.80 -1.68
N SER A 120 11.44 9.96 -2.40
CA SER A 120 11.53 10.92 -3.51
C SER A 120 10.53 10.60 -4.63
N SER A 121 10.38 9.32 -4.99
CA SER A 121 9.41 8.92 -6.02
C SER A 121 7.97 9.26 -5.66
N PHE A 122 7.58 9.08 -4.39
CA PHE A 122 6.26 9.48 -3.90
C PHE A 122 6.08 11.01 -3.94
N ARG A 123 7.08 11.78 -3.51
CA ARG A 123 7.03 13.25 -3.54
C ARG A 123 6.93 13.81 -4.96
N ASP A 124 7.70 13.26 -5.88
CA ASP A 124 7.70 13.70 -7.29
C ASP A 124 6.34 13.43 -7.93
N ALA A 125 5.77 12.25 -7.70
CA ALA A 125 4.44 11.90 -8.22
C ALA A 125 3.33 12.79 -7.64
N LEU A 126 3.36 13.08 -6.33
CA LEU A 126 2.41 14.02 -5.70
C LEU A 126 2.56 15.44 -6.25
N SER A 127 3.80 15.90 -6.45
CA SER A 127 4.12 17.21 -7.02
C SER A 127 3.60 17.37 -8.46
N ILE A 128 3.84 16.37 -9.32
CA ILE A 128 3.35 16.34 -10.71
C ILE A 128 1.81 16.40 -10.76
N ASN A 129 1.15 15.76 -9.79
CA ASN A 129 -0.30 15.79 -9.65
C ASN A 129 -0.83 16.98 -8.86
N LYS A 130 0.04 17.97 -8.55
CA LYS A 130 -0.31 19.22 -7.86
C LYS A 130 -1.00 19.00 -6.51
N VAL A 131 -0.64 17.92 -5.82
CA VAL A 131 -1.14 17.65 -4.47
C VAL A 131 -0.41 18.57 -3.49
N ASP A 132 -1.18 19.25 -2.64
CA ASP A 132 -0.64 20.08 -1.58
C ASP A 132 0.01 19.22 -0.48
N MET A 133 1.34 19.11 -0.55
CA MET A 133 2.16 18.39 0.42
C MET A 133 2.30 19.10 1.78
N SER A 134 1.73 20.30 1.94
CA SER A 134 1.73 21.03 3.21
C SER A 134 0.59 20.60 4.15
N THR A 135 -0.41 19.88 3.62
CA THR A 135 -1.51 19.33 4.42
C THR A 135 -1.02 18.26 5.41
N ASP A 136 -1.65 18.20 6.59
CA ASP A 136 -1.19 17.32 7.67
C ASP A 136 -1.25 15.83 7.30
N ALA A 137 -2.30 15.40 6.61
CA ALA A 137 -2.42 14.02 6.14
C ALA A 137 -1.30 13.63 5.16
N ILE A 138 -0.95 14.51 4.22
CA ILE A 138 0.12 14.23 3.24
C ILE A 138 1.50 14.27 3.91
N LYS A 139 1.74 15.19 4.85
CA LYS A 139 2.97 15.20 5.67
C LYS A 139 3.13 13.89 6.45
N GLN A 140 2.07 13.43 7.11
CA GLN A 140 2.09 12.18 7.86
C GLN A 140 2.31 10.98 6.94
N PHE A 141 1.64 10.93 5.79
CA PHE A 141 1.87 9.90 4.77
C PHE A 141 3.33 9.85 4.33
N LEU A 142 3.91 10.98 3.95
CA LEU A 142 5.32 11.06 3.53
C LEU A 142 6.29 10.73 4.68
N SER A 143 5.91 11.00 5.93
CA SER A 143 6.67 10.56 7.10
C SER A 143 6.56 9.05 7.32
N ALA A 144 5.39 8.45 7.10
CA ALA A 144 5.21 7.01 7.18
C ALA A 144 6.03 6.29 6.11
N VAL A 145 6.02 6.80 4.87
CA VAL A 145 6.88 6.29 3.78
C VAL A 145 8.36 6.40 4.14
N LYS A 146 8.81 7.53 4.69
CA LYS A 146 10.21 7.72 5.13
C LYS A 146 10.59 6.72 6.22
N ASN A 147 9.69 6.47 7.18
CA ASN A 147 9.95 5.62 8.33
C ASN A 147 9.77 4.12 8.02
N GLY A 148 9.13 3.78 6.91
CA GLY A 148 8.90 2.39 6.48
C GLY A 148 10.13 1.68 5.93
N GLY A 149 11.24 2.40 5.76
CA GLY A 149 12.51 1.82 5.32
C GLY A 149 12.54 1.43 3.84
N ASP A 150 13.46 0.53 3.50
CA ASP A 150 13.67 0.06 2.14
C ASP A 150 12.52 -0.81 1.68
N ALA A 151 12.02 -0.56 0.46
CA ALA A 151 11.08 -1.46 -0.18
C ALA A 151 11.82 -2.71 -0.65
N THR A 152 11.68 -3.80 0.10
CA THR A 152 12.46 -5.04 -0.10
C THR A 152 11.87 -5.91 -1.21
N SER A 153 12.74 -6.46 -2.07
CA SER A 153 12.32 -7.39 -3.13
C SER A 153 11.54 -8.58 -2.57
N GLY A 154 10.42 -8.93 -3.21
CA GLY A 154 9.51 -10.01 -2.80
C GLY A 154 8.47 -9.59 -1.76
N ASN A 155 8.66 -8.46 -1.08
CA ASN A 155 7.71 -7.93 -0.10
C ASN A 155 6.76 -6.93 -0.73
N SER A 156 5.66 -6.66 -0.03
CA SER A 156 4.63 -5.71 -0.44
C SER A 156 4.61 -4.48 0.43
N LEU A 157 4.31 -3.33 -0.17
CA LEU A 157 3.85 -2.11 0.49
C LEU A 157 2.37 -1.95 0.15
N THR A 158 1.52 -1.67 1.14
CA THR A 158 0.08 -1.48 0.91
C THR A 158 -0.36 -0.10 1.37
N ILE A 159 -1.18 0.56 0.55
CA ILE A 159 -1.90 1.77 0.94
C ILE A 159 -3.40 1.50 0.80
N LEU A 160 -4.12 1.63 1.90
CA LEU A 160 -5.58 1.55 1.94
C LEU A 160 -6.14 2.92 2.34
N VAL A 161 -7.20 3.36 1.68
CA VAL A 161 -7.96 4.55 2.08
C VAL A 161 -9.43 4.16 2.22
N HIS A 162 -10.03 4.54 3.35
CA HIS A 162 -11.42 4.28 3.70
C HIS A 162 -12.14 5.60 3.94
N LYS A 163 -13.34 5.75 3.36
CA LYS A 163 -14.19 6.92 3.55
C LYS A 163 -15.22 6.66 4.63
N HIS A 164 -15.28 7.56 5.60
CA HIS A 164 -16.28 7.52 6.66
C HIS A 164 -17.56 8.23 6.24
N SER A 165 -18.66 7.90 6.91
CA SER A 165 -19.97 8.51 6.66
C SER A 165 -20.03 10.01 6.98
N ASP A 166 -19.13 10.51 7.84
CA ASP A 166 -18.96 11.93 8.15
C ASP A 166 -18.17 12.71 7.08
N GLY A 167 -17.68 12.02 6.04
CA GLY A 167 -16.90 12.58 4.95
C GLY A 167 -15.40 12.70 5.23
N SER A 168 -14.92 12.31 6.42
CA SER A 168 -13.50 12.12 6.68
C SER A 168 -12.99 10.85 6.00
N GLU A 169 -11.66 10.74 5.85
CA GLU A 169 -11.02 9.57 5.27
C GLU A 169 -9.87 9.10 6.15
N THR A 170 -9.75 7.79 6.34
CA THR A 170 -8.59 7.15 6.99
C THR A 170 -7.70 6.53 5.92
N LEU A 171 -6.42 6.88 5.92
CA LEU A 171 -5.39 6.16 5.20
C LEU A 171 -4.64 5.22 6.14
N ILE A 172 -4.45 3.98 5.74
CA ILE A 172 -3.56 3.02 6.40
C ILE A 172 -2.43 2.70 5.44
N TYR A 173 -1.20 3.00 5.86
CA TYR A 173 0.02 2.65 5.16
C TYR A 173 0.66 1.45 5.85
N GLU A 174 0.88 0.36 5.12
CA GLU A 174 1.66 -0.80 5.55
C GLU A 174 2.98 -0.83 4.78
N ASP A 175 4.09 -0.80 5.50
CA ASP A 175 5.42 -0.91 4.90
C ASP A 175 5.80 -2.37 4.56
N SER A 176 6.97 -2.56 3.94
CA SER A 176 7.44 -3.90 3.54
C SER A 176 7.88 -4.80 4.71
N ALA A 177 7.82 -4.31 5.95
CA ALA A 177 7.97 -5.09 7.17
C ALA A 177 6.62 -5.38 7.84
N ALA A 178 5.50 -5.13 7.14
CA ALA A 178 4.13 -5.29 7.60
C ALA A 178 3.72 -4.36 8.75
N LYS A 179 4.50 -3.30 9.02
CA LYS A 179 4.15 -2.33 10.05
C LYS A 179 3.16 -1.31 9.50
N GLN A 180 2.09 -1.09 10.24
CA GLN A 180 1.00 -0.20 9.84
C GLN A 180 1.09 1.18 10.50
N THR A 181 0.76 2.22 9.73
CA THR A 181 0.58 3.60 10.19
C THR A 181 -0.79 4.10 9.74
N VAL A 182 -1.62 4.51 10.71
CA VAL A 182 -2.96 5.04 10.47
C VAL A 182 -2.90 6.57 10.44
N ILE A 183 -3.47 7.17 9.40
CA ILE A 183 -3.44 8.61 9.12
C ILE A 183 -4.87 9.08 8.87
N LYS A 184 -5.32 10.05 9.66
CA LYS A 184 -6.60 10.71 9.43
C LYS A 184 -6.42 11.84 8.42
N GLY A 185 -7.38 11.98 7.52
CA GLY A 185 -7.44 13.12 6.62
C GLY A 185 -8.86 13.49 6.24
N ASP A 186 -8.96 14.60 5.52
CA ASP A 186 -10.23 15.12 5.03
C ASP A 186 -10.63 14.48 3.71
N LYS A 187 -11.89 14.73 3.31
CA LYS A 187 -12.45 14.35 2.01
C LYS A 187 -11.47 14.56 0.85
N GLY A 188 -11.37 13.55 -0.01
CA GLY A 188 -10.52 13.56 -1.20
C GLY A 188 -9.07 13.18 -0.95
N LEU A 189 -8.73 12.63 0.22
CA LEU A 189 -7.43 12.01 0.46
C LEU A 189 -7.17 10.85 -0.51
N THR A 190 -8.21 10.05 -0.80
CA THR A 190 -8.21 8.97 -1.78
C THR A 190 -7.74 9.48 -3.14
N GLN A 191 -8.35 10.55 -3.65
CA GLN A 191 -7.98 11.16 -4.93
C GLN A 191 -6.52 11.64 -4.92
N LYS A 192 -6.09 12.32 -3.86
CA LYS A 192 -4.72 12.84 -3.73
C LYS A 192 -3.67 11.73 -3.75
N ILE A 193 -3.94 10.63 -3.06
CA ILE A 193 -2.98 9.52 -2.92
C ILE A 193 -2.98 8.65 -4.18
N LEU A 194 -4.15 8.25 -4.68
CA LEU A 194 -4.24 7.39 -5.86
C LEU A 194 -3.86 8.12 -7.16
N ALA A 195 -3.77 9.45 -7.15
CA ALA A 195 -3.21 10.24 -8.27
C ALA A 195 -1.77 9.84 -8.63
N ILE A 196 -1.01 9.27 -7.69
CA ILE A 196 0.35 8.75 -7.95
C ILE A 196 0.35 7.72 -9.11
N TRP A 197 -0.70 6.92 -9.23
CA TRP A 197 -0.82 5.89 -10.27
C TRP A 197 -1.87 6.23 -11.33
N LEU A 198 -2.99 6.81 -10.93
CA LEU A 198 -4.13 7.05 -11.82
C LEU A 198 -4.22 8.50 -12.33
N GLY A 199 -3.36 9.39 -11.85
CA GLY A 199 -3.26 10.77 -12.29
C GLY A 199 -2.34 10.93 -13.51
N THR A 200 -1.60 12.04 -13.53
CA THR A 200 -0.52 12.29 -14.49
C THR A 200 0.68 11.42 -14.13
N PRO A 201 1.17 10.56 -15.04
CA PRO A 201 2.31 9.70 -14.77
C PRO A 201 3.60 10.48 -14.49
N ALA A 202 4.35 10.06 -13.48
CA ALA A 202 5.65 10.66 -13.16
C ALA A 202 6.74 10.35 -14.20
N ASP A 203 6.62 9.22 -14.90
CA ASP A 203 7.42 8.84 -16.07
C ASP A 203 6.77 7.68 -16.84
N ASP A 204 7.38 7.25 -17.94
CA ASP A 204 6.93 6.19 -18.85
C ASP A 204 6.60 4.86 -18.15
N GLY A 205 7.31 4.53 -17.07
CA GLY A 205 7.05 3.31 -16.31
C GLY A 205 5.72 3.35 -15.56
N VAL A 206 5.28 4.53 -15.12
CA VAL A 206 4.02 4.74 -14.37
C VAL A 206 2.94 4.83 -15.43
N ALA A 207 3.21 5.45 -16.58
CA ALA A 207 2.30 5.46 -17.71
C ALA A 207 1.98 4.03 -18.16
N SER A 208 3.00 3.17 -18.29
CA SER A 208 2.83 1.75 -18.58
C SER A 208 2.03 1.03 -17.49
N CYS A 209 2.38 1.23 -16.22
CA CYS A 209 1.67 0.62 -15.08
C CYS A 209 0.19 1.04 -15.05
N LYS A 210 -0.11 2.33 -15.26
CA LYS A 210 -1.46 2.88 -15.34
C LYS A 210 -2.24 2.25 -16.50
N SER A 211 -1.64 2.16 -17.67
CA SER A 211 -2.26 1.50 -18.83
C SER A 211 -2.64 0.05 -18.50
N ASP A 212 -1.74 -0.70 -17.85
CA ASP A 212 -1.99 -2.09 -17.46
C ASP A 212 -3.09 -2.21 -16.40
N LEU A 213 -3.10 -1.31 -15.40
CA LEU A 213 -4.12 -1.24 -14.36
C LEU A 213 -5.52 -1.01 -14.95
N LEU A 214 -5.62 -0.24 -16.03
CA LEU A 214 -6.90 0.10 -16.65
C LEU A 214 -7.33 -0.87 -17.76
N ALA A 215 -6.41 -1.67 -18.30
CA ALA A 215 -6.73 -2.60 -19.39
C ALA A 215 -7.40 -3.91 -18.94
N ASN A 216 -7.32 -4.23 -17.64
CA ASN A 216 -7.46 -5.60 -17.14
C ASN A 216 -8.54 -5.74 -16.09
#